data_AF-A0A5C3EBT3-F1
#
_entry.id   AF-A0A5C3EBT3-F1
#
_cell.length_a   1.000
_cell.length_b   1.000
_cell.length_c   1.000
_cell.angle_alpha   90.00
_cell.angle_beta   90.00
_cell.angle_gamma   90.00
#
_symmetry.space_group_name_H-M   'P 1'
#
loop_
_entity.id
_entity.type
_entity.pdbx_description
1 polymer ?
#
loop_
_entity_poly.entity_id
_entity_poly.type
_entity_poly.pdbx_seq_one_letter_code
_entity_poly.pdbx_strand_id
1 'polypeptide(L)'
;MSVVTHPPRVAYIASGDLVMYSDLLPSNKGRSSLVHSLAYHLDLLDLQSLDNDDDEEQDKRIGSSSGTEKSKLLSAIAADASSPDFSASNQDRRRATVYLPHPATNQQLSSYHEASFVNQLSKDIRTESLEASSSSKRRKVSHFPSRTRSSSPSGTSDTDGSSSSSSAELRLRPSSSVSGSSRQRGYKRPSPPKNQFGLQDDCPTFSGLHRHISLVAGASITAAELLATGKADVAIAWDGGRHHAKKDCASGFCYVNDVVLAILALRRPRKVVVTTTIPPNGEQAEADQGQETLRRTTIKRVQRVMYLDLDLHWGDGVEEAFHTSSNVLTLSIHHYAPGFFPCYAPSRNQDRFGPPGSLKGDPGAGKNCLNIPLSVGTSNDTLERVLENTVQSLVDVWQPEMVVVQCGVDGLAGDPMAVWNLSAAAYVKTIQRVLGWKKPTLLLGGGGYNSENAARCWSLITAACLGRFQDDNQSKPHAAKPNTDNLTPLTEQQIDPNKNHPKHEAKTTSLDNIGFQTPIPDHKFWPNYAPQYTLDVAAGEMIDQNDQATLQSIHKEFLKHIQNLNSRTK
;
A
#
# COMPACT_ATOMS: atom_id res chain seq x y z
N MET A 1 24.97 0.41 8.24
CA MET A 1 23.75 0.10 7.46
C MET A 1 24.22 -0.93 6.47
N SER A 2 23.49 -2.03 6.37
CA SER A 2 23.86 -3.10 5.45
C SER A 2 23.93 -2.55 4.03
N VAL A 3 25.00 -2.89 3.31
CA VAL A 3 25.02 -2.77 1.86
C VAL A 3 24.02 -3.81 1.33
N VAL A 4 23.19 -3.43 0.35
CA VAL A 4 22.26 -4.37 -0.29
C VAL A 4 23.07 -5.46 -0.99
N THR A 5 22.86 -6.71 -0.58
CA THR A 5 23.57 -7.86 -1.16
C THR A 5 23.13 -8.09 -2.61
N HIS A 6 23.99 -8.73 -3.41
CA HIS A 6 23.65 -9.14 -4.78
C HIS A 6 23.87 -10.66 -4.89
N PRO A 7 22.82 -11.45 -5.11
CA PRO A 7 21.42 -11.02 -5.24
C PRO A 7 20.79 -10.66 -3.86
N PRO A 8 19.72 -9.82 -3.82
CA PRO A 8 19.20 -9.27 -2.56
C PRO A 8 18.48 -10.32 -1.70
N ARG A 9 18.63 -10.27 -0.38
CA ARG A 9 17.86 -11.11 0.54
C ARG A 9 16.43 -10.59 0.64
N VAL A 10 15.45 -11.43 0.31
CA VAL A 10 14.04 -11.08 0.27
C VAL A 10 13.31 -11.73 1.45
N ALA A 11 12.72 -10.90 2.31
CA ALA A 11 11.81 -11.33 3.36
C ALA A 11 10.36 -11.14 2.93
N TYR A 12 9.51 -12.11 3.25
CA TYR A 12 8.08 -12.07 2.96
C TYR A 12 7.30 -12.27 4.25
N ILE A 13 6.45 -11.31 4.63
CA ILE A 13 5.73 -11.37 5.91
C ILE A 13 4.36 -11.98 5.69
N ALA A 14 4.11 -13.14 6.29
CA ALA A 14 2.82 -13.83 6.23
C ALA A 14 2.62 -14.78 7.42
N SER A 15 1.37 -14.94 7.85
CA SER A 15 0.94 -16.00 8.78
C SER A 15 -0.51 -16.35 8.52
N GLY A 16 -0.96 -17.54 8.97
CA GLY A 16 -2.36 -17.96 8.81
C GLY A 16 -3.35 -16.95 9.41
N ASP A 17 -3.05 -16.41 10.60
CA ASP A 17 -3.87 -15.39 11.25
C ASP A 17 -3.90 -14.07 10.46
N LEU A 18 -2.75 -13.60 9.96
CA LEU A 18 -2.70 -12.38 9.17
C LEU A 18 -3.58 -12.52 7.92
N VAL A 19 -3.48 -13.65 7.22
CA VAL A 19 -4.29 -13.93 6.03
C VAL A 19 -5.78 -13.95 6.37
N MET A 20 -6.15 -14.75 7.37
CA MET A 20 -7.54 -14.91 7.80
C MET A 20 -8.19 -13.58 8.19
N TYR A 21 -7.52 -12.76 9.01
CA TYR A 21 -8.07 -11.47 9.43
C TYR A 21 -7.98 -10.38 8.37
N SER A 22 -7.05 -10.48 7.41
CA SER A 22 -6.99 -9.57 6.25
C SER A 22 -8.12 -9.84 5.27
N ASP A 23 -8.53 -11.09 5.10
CA ASP A 23 -9.67 -11.49 4.27
C ASP A 23 -11.03 -10.99 4.78
N LEU A 24 -11.11 -10.54 6.04
CA LEU A 24 -12.33 -9.95 6.61
C LEU A 24 -12.52 -8.48 6.23
N LEU A 25 -11.51 -7.83 5.65
CA LEU A 25 -11.57 -6.42 5.27
C LEU A 25 -12.71 -6.21 4.24
N PRO A 26 -13.72 -5.37 4.55
CA PRO A 26 -14.92 -5.25 3.70
C PRO A 26 -14.65 -4.83 2.26
N SER A 27 -13.62 -4.02 2.01
CA SER A 27 -13.29 -3.53 0.66
C SER A 27 -12.64 -4.58 -0.24
N ASN A 28 -12.04 -5.63 0.31
CA ASN A 28 -11.24 -6.62 -0.43
C ASN A 28 -11.33 -8.02 0.19
N LYS A 29 -12.56 -8.49 0.42
CA LYS A 29 -12.78 -9.80 1.06
C LYS A 29 -12.15 -10.93 0.26
N GLY A 30 -11.41 -11.81 0.93
CA GLY A 30 -10.76 -12.96 0.27
C GLY A 30 -9.51 -12.65 -0.56
N ARG A 31 -9.08 -11.38 -0.64
CA ARG A 31 -7.91 -10.99 -1.44
C ARG A 31 -6.60 -11.54 -0.87
N SER A 32 -6.46 -11.58 0.45
CA SER A 32 -5.22 -12.02 1.11
C SER A 32 -4.94 -13.48 0.82
N SER A 33 -5.92 -14.37 1.02
CA SER A 33 -5.75 -15.79 0.71
C SER A 33 -5.42 -16.02 -0.75
N LEU A 34 -6.05 -15.31 -1.67
CA LEU A 34 -5.78 -15.39 -3.11
C LEU A 34 -4.34 -14.96 -3.45
N VAL A 35 -3.87 -13.82 -2.92
CA VAL A 35 -2.51 -13.29 -3.14
C VAL A 35 -1.44 -14.28 -2.67
N HIS A 36 -1.56 -14.73 -1.42
CA HIS A 36 -0.56 -15.61 -0.81
C HIS A 36 -0.61 -17.03 -1.38
N SER A 37 -1.79 -17.50 -1.77
CA SER A 37 -1.95 -18.79 -2.47
C SER A 37 -1.25 -18.77 -3.82
N LEU A 38 -1.45 -17.72 -4.62
CA LEU A 38 -0.78 -17.61 -5.93
C LEU A 38 0.75 -17.55 -5.77
N ALA A 39 1.25 -16.75 -4.82
CA ALA A 39 2.69 -16.67 -4.57
C ALA A 39 3.29 -18.01 -4.14
N TYR A 40 2.58 -18.76 -3.30
CA TYR A 40 3.00 -20.12 -2.90
C TYR A 40 3.04 -21.09 -4.09
N HIS A 41 1.99 -21.13 -4.91
CA HIS A 41 1.91 -22.06 -6.04
C HIS A 41 2.89 -21.72 -7.18
N LEU A 42 3.34 -20.46 -7.28
CA LEU A 42 4.44 -20.04 -8.16
C LEU A 42 5.85 -20.36 -7.61
N ASP A 43 5.94 -21.09 -6.49
CA ASP A 43 7.19 -21.43 -5.81
C ASP A 43 8.01 -20.20 -5.42
N LEU A 44 7.37 -19.10 -5.01
CA LEU A 44 8.05 -17.85 -4.61
C LEU A 44 8.44 -17.82 -3.13
N LEU A 45 7.87 -18.70 -2.30
CA LEU A 45 7.93 -18.63 -0.84
C LEU A 45 8.71 -19.80 -0.23
N ASP A 46 9.68 -19.49 0.62
CA ASP A 46 10.40 -20.47 1.43
C ASP A 46 9.81 -20.50 2.85
N LEU A 47 9.20 -21.64 3.18
CA LEU A 47 8.49 -21.86 4.45
C LEU A 47 9.33 -22.62 5.48
N GLN A 48 10.60 -22.94 5.22
CA GLN A 48 11.44 -23.74 6.14
C GLN A 48 11.58 -23.11 7.53
N SER A 49 11.55 -21.78 7.61
CA SER A 49 11.58 -21.04 8.87
C SER A 49 10.38 -21.32 9.78
N LEU A 50 9.25 -21.79 9.22
CA LEU A 50 8.01 -22.05 9.94
C LEU A 50 7.89 -23.50 10.45
N ASP A 51 8.86 -24.35 10.13
CA ASP A 51 8.90 -25.74 10.60
C ASP A 51 9.59 -25.87 11.98
N ASN A 52 10.33 -24.85 12.44
CA ASN A 52 11.24 -24.92 13.60
C ASN A 52 10.65 -24.41 14.92
N ASP A 53 9.33 -24.27 15.05
CA ASP A 53 8.71 -23.84 16.31
C ASP A 53 8.63 -25.00 17.32
N ASP A 54 9.79 -25.40 17.84
CA ASP A 54 9.99 -26.15 19.10
C ASP A 54 10.01 -25.19 20.32
N ASP A 55 9.42 -24.00 20.22
CA ASP A 55 9.27 -23.08 21.37
C ASP A 55 8.08 -23.54 22.24
N GLU A 56 8.31 -24.60 23.03
CA GLU A 56 7.41 -25.17 24.05
C GLU A 56 6.97 -24.19 25.17
N GLU A 57 7.38 -22.92 25.17
CA GLU A 57 7.18 -22.02 26.32
C GLU A 57 6.00 -21.03 26.28
N GLN A 58 5.22 -20.93 25.20
CA GLN A 58 4.08 -19.97 25.19
C GLN A 58 2.67 -20.57 25.02
N ASP A 59 2.51 -21.84 24.68
CA ASP A 59 1.20 -22.37 24.28
C ASP A 59 0.32 -22.95 25.40
N LYS A 60 0.47 -22.46 26.65
CA LYS A 60 -0.41 -22.85 27.78
C LYS A 60 -1.56 -21.89 28.07
N ARG A 61 -1.79 -20.87 27.24
CA ARG A 61 -2.92 -19.94 27.44
C ARG A 61 -3.57 -19.58 26.12
N ILE A 62 -4.47 -20.47 25.68
CA ILE A 62 -5.74 -20.25 24.96
C ILE A 62 -5.91 -21.48 24.06
N GLY A 63 -6.93 -22.30 24.34
CA GLY A 63 -7.22 -23.48 23.53
C GLY A 63 -7.45 -23.09 22.07
N SER A 64 -6.50 -23.43 21.20
CA SER A 64 -6.51 -23.20 19.77
C SER A 64 -5.79 -24.36 19.08
N SER A 65 -6.17 -24.68 17.85
CA SER A 65 -5.91 -25.94 17.15
C SER A 65 -4.42 -26.36 17.06
N SER A 66 -4.18 -27.66 17.25
CA SER A 66 -2.86 -28.31 17.25
C SER A 66 -2.25 -28.44 15.84
N GLY A 67 -1.70 -27.35 15.29
CA GLY A 67 -0.96 -27.37 14.02
C GLY A 67 0.20 -26.38 14.02
N THR A 68 1.28 -26.71 13.31
CA THR A 68 2.44 -25.81 13.14
C THR A 68 2.03 -24.52 12.43
N GLU A 69 2.79 -23.43 12.60
CA GLU A 69 2.51 -22.14 11.94
C GLU A 69 2.47 -22.28 10.40
N LYS A 70 3.31 -23.16 9.86
CA LYS A 70 3.24 -23.57 8.45
C LYS A 70 1.89 -24.18 8.09
N SER A 71 1.38 -25.12 8.88
CA SER A 71 0.08 -25.74 8.63
C SER A 71 -1.06 -24.72 8.70
N LYS A 72 -0.99 -23.76 9.63
CA LYS A 72 -1.99 -22.67 9.73
C LYS A 72 -1.95 -21.77 8.49
N LEU A 73 -0.76 -21.40 8.02
CA LEU A 73 -0.59 -20.61 6.80
C LEU A 73 -1.12 -21.37 5.56
N LEU A 74 -0.71 -22.64 5.37
CA LEU A 74 -1.15 -23.46 4.25
C LEU A 74 -2.67 -23.64 4.23
N SER A 75 -3.31 -23.82 5.39
CA SER A 75 -4.77 -23.89 5.48
C SER A 75 -5.43 -22.55 5.11
N ALA A 76 -4.90 -21.43 5.60
CA ALA A 76 -5.45 -20.10 5.30
C ALA A 76 -5.37 -19.73 3.81
N ILE A 77 -4.34 -20.18 3.09
CA ILE A 77 -4.19 -19.99 1.63
C ILE A 77 -4.76 -21.15 0.80
N ALA A 78 -5.41 -22.11 1.47
CA ALA A 78 -5.99 -23.32 0.89
C ALA A 78 -5.03 -24.14 0.00
N ALA A 79 -3.82 -24.37 0.53
CA ALA A 79 -2.76 -25.18 -0.06
C ALA A 79 -2.51 -26.50 0.73
N ASP A 80 -3.32 -26.79 1.73
CA ASP A 80 -3.25 -28.01 2.55
C ASP A 80 -3.62 -29.28 1.78
N ALA A 81 -4.57 -29.19 0.83
CA ALA A 81 -5.02 -30.29 -0.02
C ALA A 81 -4.28 -30.40 -1.37
N SER A 82 -3.51 -29.37 -1.75
CA SER A 82 -2.79 -29.29 -3.03
C SER A 82 -1.38 -28.77 -2.78
N SER A 83 -0.49 -29.64 -2.29
CA SER A 83 0.94 -29.29 -2.25
C SER A 83 1.53 -29.49 -3.64
N PRO A 84 2.02 -28.43 -4.31
CA PRO A 84 2.75 -28.61 -5.55
C PRO A 84 3.95 -29.51 -5.28
N ASP A 85 4.22 -30.44 -6.19
CA ASP A 85 5.43 -31.25 -6.09
C ASP A 85 6.66 -30.39 -6.44
N PHE A 86 7.21 -29.75 -5.42
CA PHE A 86 8.47 -29.02 -5.52
C PHE A 86 9.70 -29.96 -5.51
N SER A 87 9.55 -31.29 -5.46
CA SER A 87 10.70 -32.21 -5.46
C SER A 87 11.48 -32.18 -6.77
N ALA A 88 10.82 -31.76 -7.86
CA ALA A 88 11.46 -31.48 -9.15
C ALA A 88 12.02 -30.06 -9.27
N SER A 89 11.82 -29.18 -8.27
CA SER A 89 12.40 -27.84 -8.30
C SER A 89 13.87 -27.88 -7.92
N ASN A 90 14.67 -27.12 -8.67
CA ASN A 90 16.09 -26.96 -8.37
C ASN A 90 16.23 -26.41 -6.93
N GLN A 91 16.94 -27.12 -6.05
CA GLN A 91 17.15 -26.68 -4.65
C GLN A 91 17.79 -25.27 -4.58
N ASP A 92 18.46 -24.83 -5.64
CA ASP A 92 19.06 -23.51 -5.79
C ASP A 92 18.07 -22.41 -6.21
N ARG A 93 16.79 -22.73 -6.42
CA ARG A 93 15.79 -21.75 -6.86
C ARG A 93 15.55 -20.71 -5.78
N ARG A 94 15.67 -19.43 -6.16
CA ARG A 94 15.52 -18.30 -5.24
C ARG A 94 14.08 -18.15 -4.79
N ARG A 95 13.88 -18.16 -3.47
CA ARG A 95 12.61 -17.93 -2.78
C ARG A 95 12.76 -16.86 -1.73
N ALA A 96 11.65 -16.20 -1.39
CA ALA A 96 11.60 -15.25 -0.30
C ALA A 96 11.41 -16.01 1.01
N THR A 97 12.27 -15.75 2.00
CA THR A 97 12.13 -16.37 3.33
C THR A 97 10.89 -15.80 4.00
N VAL A 98 9.97 -16.67 4.41
CA VAL A 98 8.75 -16.25 5.11
C VAL A 98 9.05 -15.97 6.58
N TYR A 99 8.52 -14.86 7.09
CA TYR A 99 8.61 -14.48 8.51
C TYR A 99 7.22 -14.24 9.07
N LEU A 100 7.01 -14.71 10.31
CA LEU A 100 5.77 -14.46 11.03
C LEU A 100 5.71 -13.00 11.51
N PRO A 101 4.58 -12.31 11.34
CA PRO A 101 4.37 -10.99 11.91
C PRO A 101 4.19 -11.07 13.42
N HIS A 102 4.84 -10.17 14.16
CA HIS A 102 4.53 -9.97 15.58
C HIS A 102 3.33 -9.02 15.68
N PRO A 103 2.19 -9.41 16.27
CA PRO A 103 1.05 -8.52 16.43
C PRO A 103 1.44 -7.22 17.13
N ALA A 104 1.10 -6.07 16.55
CA ALA A 104 1.45 -4.78 17.11
C ALA A 104 0.73 -4.57 18.46
N THR A 105 1.51 -4.22 19.47
CA THR A 105 1.01 -3.83 20.79
C THR A 105 0.30 -2.48 20.75
N ASN A 106 -0.59 -2.22 21.70
CA ASN A 106 -1.22 -0.90 21.84
C ASN A 106 -0.20 0.23 22.01
N GLN A 107 0.97 -0.04 22.60
CA GLN A 107 2.06 0.92 22.71
C GLN A 107 2.67 1.24 21.33
N GLN A 108 2.88 0.23 20.48
CA GLN A 108 3.35 0.45 19.11
C GLN A 108 2.30 1.21 18.29
N LEU A 109 1.03 0.82 18.36
CA LEU A 109 -0.06 1.55 17.68
C LEU A 109 -0.12 3.01 18.13
N SER A 110 -0.01 3.24 19.45
CA SER A 110 -0.05 4.59 20.04
C SER A 110 1.23 5.41 19.83
N SER A 111 2.23 4.88 19.12
CA SER A 111 3.39 5.68 18.70
C SER A 111 3.05 6.70 17.61
N TYR A 112 1.93 6.50 16.92
CA TYR A 112 1.32 7.46 16.00
C TYR A 112 -0.13 7.75 16.38
N HIS A 113 -0.96 6.69 16.48
CA HIS A 113 -2.40 6.84 16.71
C HIS A 113 -2.71 7.36 18.12
N GLU A 114 -3.79 8.12 18.26
CA GLU A 114 -4.24 8.56 19.57
C GLU A 114 -4.75 7.38 20.40
N ALA A 115 -4.39 7.34 21.68
CA ALA A 115 -4.78 6.25 22.57
C ALA A 115 -6.32 6.09 22.66
N SER A 116 -7.09 7.17 22.56
CA SER A 116 -8.56 7.15 22.48
C SER A 116 -9.06 6.39 21.26
N PHE A 117 -8.44 6.61 20.10
CA PHE A 117 -8.75 5.94 18.85
C PHE A 117 -8.36 4.45 18.91
N VAL A 118 -7.13 4.14 19.36
CA VAL A 118 -6.67 2.74 19.55
C VAL A 118 -7.60 1.97 20.51
N ASN A 119 -8.01 2.60 21.61
CA ASN A 119 -8.97 2.01 22.55
C ASN A 119 -10.35 1.78 21.91
N GLN A 120 -10.80 2.66 21.00
CA GLN A 120 -12.04 2.46 20.28
C GLN A 120 -11.95 1.29 19.31
N LEU A 121 -10.85 1.16 18.56
CA LEU A 121 -10.60 0.06 17.63
C LEU A 121 -10.49 -1.29 18.34
N SER A 122 -10.07 -1.30 19.61
CA SER A 122 -9.92 -2.49 20.43
C SER A 122 -11.24 -2.99 21.04
N LYS A 123 -12.34 -2.25 20.87
CA LYS A 123 -13.64 -2.70 21.37
C LYS A 123 -14.15 -3.80 20.46
N ASP A 124 -14.11 -5.04 20.95
CA ASP A 124 -14.79 -6.15 20.29
C ASP A 124 -16.26 -5.79 20.08
N ILE A 125 -16.72 -5.96 18.84
CA ILE A 125 -18.14 -6.01 18.55
C ILE A 125 -18.63 -7.33 19.14
N ARG A 126 -18.90 -7.36 20.46
CA ARG A 126 -19.86 -8.34 20.97
C ARG A 126 -21.13 -8.12 20.19
N THR A 127 -21.70 -9.19 19.65
CA THR A 127 -23.00 -9.25 18.98
C THR A 127 -24.09 -8.63 19.86
N GLU A 128 -24.17 -7.30 19.86
CA GLU A 128 -25.25 -6.51 20.40
C GLU A 128 -25.70 -5.60 19.25
N SER A 129 -26.95 -5.79 18.80
CA SER A 129 -27.72 -4.94 17.87
C SER A 129 -27.88 -5.35 16.39
N LEU A 130 -27.96 -6.65 16.08
CA LEU A 130 -28.74 -7.09 14.90
C LEU A 130 -30.20 -7.44 15.23
N GLU A 131 -30.59 -7.53 16.51
CA GLU A 131 -31.99 -7.75 16.92
C GLU A 131 -32.77 -6.47 17.25
N ALA A 132 -32.15 -5.29 17.22
CA ALA A 132 -32.83 -4.03 17.54
C ALA A 132 -33.65 -3.44 16.38
N SER A 133 -33.68 -4.09 15.21
CA SER A 133 -34.44 -3.65 14.03
C SER A 133 -35.71 -4.47 13.74
N SER A 134 -36.03 -5.51 14.52
CA SER A 134 -37.21 -6.37 14.25
C SER A 134 -38.37 -6.24 15.25
N SER A 135 -38.26 -5.45 16.33
CA SER A 135 -39.40 -5.25 17.24
C SER A 135 -40.37 -4.20 16.71
N SER A 136 -41.38 -4.67 15.99
CA SER A 136 -42.56 -3.91 15.58
C SER A 136 -43.22 -3.20 16.77
N LYS A 137 -43.17 -1.86 16.81
CA LYS A 137 -44.00 -1.06 17.72
C LYS A 137 -45.45 -1.07 17.25
N ARG A 138 -46.22 -2.01 17.80
CA ARG A 138 -47.69 -2.04 17.80
C ARG A 138 -48.20 -0.74 18.45
N ARG A 139 -48.62 0.25 17.64
CA ARG A 139 -49.27 1.48 18.15
C ARG A 139 -50.69 1.15 18.60
N LYS A 140 -50.96 1.34 19.90
CA LYS A 140 -52.32 1.37 20.47
C LYS A 140 -53.09 2.55 19.87
N VAL A 141 -54.29 2.26 19.39
CA VAL A 141 -55.30 3.22 18.95
C VAL A 141 -56.06 3.73 20.18
N SER A 142 -56.21 5.06 20.30
CA SER A 142 -57.25 5.67 21.12
C SER A 142 -57.83 6.87 20.36
N HIS A 143 -59.15 6.83 20.11
CA HIS A 143 -60.01 7.92 19.62
C HIS A 143 -59.91 9.17 20.51
N PHE A 144 -60.10 10.42 20.07
CA PHE A 144 -61.29 11.14 19.53
C PHE A 144 -60.89 12.65 19.35
N PRO A 145 -61.73 13.62 18.93
CA PRO A 145 -62.54 13.79 17.70
C PRO A 145 -62.09 14.98 16.81
N SER A 146 -62.75 15.05 15.66
CA SER A 146 -62.76 16.05 14.58
C SER A 146 -62.92 17.53 14.95
N ARG A 147 -62.30 18.42 14.16
CA ARG A 147 -63.02 19.58 13.59
C ARG A 147 -62.37 20.15 12.32
N THR A 148 -63.06 19.87 11.22
CA THR A 148 -63.24 20.54 9.92
C THR A 148 -62.64 21.93 9.66
N ARG A 149 -62.00 22.09 8.48
CA ARG A 149 -62.35 22.98 7.32
C ARG A 149 -61.06 23.28 6.51
N SER A 150 -60.93 22.78 5.27
CA SER A 150 -61.19 23.49 3.98
C SER A 150 -60.48 24.85 3.91
N SER A 151 -59.62 25.20 2.95
CA SER A 151 -59.66 24.96 1.50
C SER A 151 -58.33 25.41 0.85
N SER A 152 -58.06 24.85 -0.33
CA SER A 152 -56.94 25.03 -1.28
C SER A 152 -56.86 26.45 -1.93
N PRO A 153 -56.08 26.70 -3.01
CA PRO A 153 -54.62 26.94 -3.05
C PRO A 153 -54.24 28.14 -3.97
N SER A 154 -52.94 28.25 -4.33
CA SER A 154 -52.33 29.04 -5.44
C SER A 154 -52.25 30.56 -5.24
N GLY A 155 -51.24 31.30 -5.70
CA GLY A 155 -50.06 31.08 -6.53
C GLY A 155 -49.33 32.44 -6.72
N THR A 156 -48.35 32.49 -7.63
CA THR A 156 -47.64 33.67 -8.21
C THR A 156 -46.62 34.39 -7.29
N SER A 157 -45.31 34.37 -7.61
CA SER A 157 -44.53 35.32 -8.47
C SER A 157 -44.45 36.71 -7.82
N ASP A 158 -43.37 37.49 -7.75
CA ASP A 158 -42.21 37.80 -8.60
C ASP A 158 -41.19 38.58 -7.71
N THR A 159 -39.88 38.40 -7.91
CA THR A 159 -38.89 39.38 -8.43
C THR A 159 -38.21 40.37 -7.45
N ASP A 160 -36.88 40.41 -7.63
CA ASP A 160 -35.96 41.55 -7.69
C ASP A 160 -35.54 42.39 -6.47
N GLY A 161 -34.24 42.73 -6.52
CA GLY A 161 -33.67 44.00 -6.02
C GLY A 161 -32.74 43.83 -4.82
N SER A 162 -31.45 43.53 -5.02
CA SER A 162 -30.34 44.49 -5.22
C SER A 162 -29.74 45.08 -3.93
N SER A 163 -28.44 44.81 -3.76
CA SER A 163 -27.35 45.69 -3.29
C SER A 163 -27.47 46.33 -1.88
N SER A 164 -26.43 46.64 -1.11
CA SER A 164 -25.00 46.80 -1.29
C SER A 164 -24.32 46.85 0.09
N SER A 165 -23.01 46.55 0.09
CA SER A 165 -21.92 47.02 0.97
C SER A 165 -22.18 47.34 2.45
N SER A 166 -21.33 46.79 3.33
CA SER A 166 -20.10 47.50 3.73
C SER A 166 -19.30 46.71 4.77
N SER A 167 -17.99 46.89 4.64
CA SER A 167 -16.90 46.39 5.46
C SER A 167 -16.92 46.95 6.88
N ALA A 168 -16.47 46.15 7.86
CA ALA A 168 -15.32 46.48 8.70
C ALA A 168 -15.24 45.53 9.91
N GLU A 169 -14.10 44.85 10.03
CA GLU A 169 -13.61 44.32 11.29
C GLU A 169 -13.47 45.45 12.33
N LEU A 170 -13.81 45.18 13.59
CA LEU A 170 -13.06 45.79 14.68
C LEU A 170 -13.02 44.90 15.93
N ARG A 171 -11.80 44.83 16.45
CA ARG A 171 -11.28 43.96 17.50
C ARG A 171 -11.83 44.32 18.89
N LEU A 172 -12.03 43.25 19.68
CA LEU A 172 -11.78 43.07 21.12
C LEU A 172 -11.51 44.30 22.01
N ARG A 173 -12.21 44.38 23.16
CA ARG A 173 -11.62 44.45 24.54
C ARG A 173 -12.70 44.48 25.66
N PRO A 174 -12.33 44.34 26.97
CA PRO A 174 -12.98 43.38 27.89
C PRO A 174 -13.76 43.99 29.07
N SER A 175 -14.33 43.07 29.86
CA SER A 175 -14.72 43.18 31.29
C SER A 175 -15.95 44.01 31.65
N SER A 176 -16.95 43.36 32.25
CA SER A 176 -17.32 43.59 33.67
C SER A 176 -18.55 42.76 34.08
N SER A 177 -18.37 42.01 35.17
CA SER A 177 -19.34 41.64 36.21
C SER A 177 -20.85 41.73 35.95
N VAL A 178 -21.53 40.58 35.98
CA VAL A 178 -22.79 40.43 36.75
C VAL A 178 -22.82 39.04 37.40
N SER A 179 -22.86 39.04 38.73
CA SER A 179 -23.13 37.89 39.59
C SER A 179 -24.62 37.51 39.53
N GLY A 180 -24.92 36.27 39.18
CA GLY A 180 -26.27 35.72 39.25
C GLY A 180 -26.24 34.21 39.49
N SER A 181 -26.49 33.79 40.73
CA SER A 181 -26.66 32.38 41.12
C SER A 181 -27.87 31.78 40.41
N SER A 182 -27.63 30.99 39.37
CA SER A 182 -28.60 30.14 38.70
C SER A 182 -28.12 28.70 38.79
N ARG A 183 -28.96 27.83 39.38
CA ARG A 183 -28.71 26.41 39.62
C ARG A 183 -28.07 25.74 38.39
N GLN A 184 -26.85 25.20 38.57
CA GLN A 184 -26.19 24.40 37.53
C GLN A 184 -27.04 23.16 37.23
N ARG A 185 -27.87 23.24 36.18
CA ARG A 185 -28.24 22.06 35.39
C ARG A 185 -26.92 21.46 34.94
N GLY A 186 -26.60 20.26 35.43
CA GLY A 186 -25.41 19.53 35.02
C GLY A 186 -25.30 19.58 33.50
N TYR A 187 -24.23 20.19 33.01
CA TYR A 187 -23.88 20.19 31.61
C TYR A 187 -23.75 18.71 31.23
N LYS A 188 -24.76 18.14 30.57
CA LYS A 188 -24.56 16.88 29.87
C LYS A 188 -23.43 17.18 28.89
N ARG A 189 -22.27 16.53 29.09
CA ARG A 189 -21.20 16.55 28.09
C ARG A 189 -21.88 16.30 26.75
N PRO A 190 -21.60 17.12 25.71
CA PRO A 190 -22.06 16.82 24.37
C PRO A 190 -21.73 15.36 24.11
N SER A 191 -22.72 14.58 23.66
CA SER A 191 -22.39 13.26 23.14
C SER A 191 -21.32 13.48 22.07
N PRO A 192 -20.25 12.67 22.05
CA PRO A 192 -19.24 12.81 21.02
C PRO A 192 -19.94 12.83 19.65
N PRO A 193 -19.48 13.68 18.72
CA PRO A 193 -20.09 13.77 17.41
C PRO A 193 -20.25 12.36 16.82
N LYS A 194 -21.40 12.10 16.19
CA LYS A 194 -21.62 10.84 15.47
C LYS A 194 -20.44 10.64 14.51
N ASN A 195 -19.84 9.46 14.55
CA ASN A 195 -18.67 9.09 13.75
C ASN A 195 -17.35 9.81 14.06
N GLN A 196 -17.07 10.17 15.32
CA GLN A 196 -15.81 10.82 15.71
C GLN A 196 -14.54 10.12 15.20
N PHE A 197 -14.53 8.79 15.12
CA PHE A 197 -13.36 7.98 14.77
C PHE A 197 -13.34 7.50 13.31
N GLY A 198 -14.28 7.96 12.47
CA GLY A 198 -14.37 7.53 11.08
C GLY A 198 -14.72 6.05 10.90
N LEU A 199 -15.49 5.44 11.81
CA LEU A 199 -15.83 4.00 11.80
C LEU A 199 -17.23 3.73 11.22
N GLN A 200 -17.60 4.48 10.17
CA GLN A 200 -18.87 4.34 9.45
C GLN A 200 -18.59 4.46 7.94
N ASP A 201 -19.61 4.20 7.12
CA ASP A 201 -19.58 4.33 5.67
C ASP A 201 -18.44 3.55 5.00
N ASP A 202 -17.35 4.22 4.63
CA ASP A 202 -16.18 3.62 3.98
C ASP A 202 -15.38 2.73 4.94
N CYS A 203 -15.41 2.98 6.24
CA CYS A 203 -14.68 2.20 7.23
C CYS A 203 -15.64 1.54 8.25
N PRO A 204 -16.55 0.64 7.81
CA PRO A 204 -17.48 -0.01 8.72
C PRO A 204 -16.75 -0.97 9.66
N THR A 205 -17.19 -1.07 10.91
CA THR A 205 -16.60 -2.04 11.85
C THR A 205 -16.98 -3.48 11.47
N PHE A 206 -16.08 -4.44 11.64
CA PHE A 206 -16.33 -5.86 11.40
C PHE A 206 -15.78 -6.74 12.53
N SER A 207 -16.27 -7.98 12.62
CA SER A 207 -15.79 -8.95 13.61
C SER A 207 -14.32 -9.29 13.35
N GLY A 208 -13.46 -9.14 14.35
CA GLY A 208 -12.01 -9.34 14.20
C GLY A 208 -11.22 -8.10 13.78
N LEU A 209 -11.85 -6.91 13.74
CA LEU A 209 -11.18 -5.65 13.39
C LEU A 209 -9.92 -5.38 14.22
N HIS A 210 -9.94 -5.64 15.54
CA HIS A 210 -8.77 -5.42 16.40
C HIS A 210 -7.60 -6.32 16.02
N ARG A 211 -7.86 -7.58 15.68
CA ARG A 211 -6.84 -8.54 15.21
C ARG A 211 -6.30 -8.11 13.86
N HIS A 212 -7.18 -7.73 12.93
CA HIS A 212 -6.78 -7.18 11.63
C HIS A 212 -5.80 -6.01 11.80
N ILE A 213 -6.15 -5.02 12.63
CA ILE A 213 -5.30 -3.84 12.89
C ILE A 213 -3.96 -4.22 13.50
N SER A 214 -3.97 -5.05 14.54
CA SER A 214 -2.75 -5.45 15.24
C SER A 214 -1.81 -6.25 14.33
N LEU A 215 -2.35 -7.17 13.53
CA LEU A 215 -1.56 -8.02 12.62
C LEU A 215 -1.03 -7.24 11.42
N VAL A 216 -1.84 -6.39 10.78
CA VAL A 216 -1.40 -5.56 9.65
C VAL A 216 -0.29 -4.59 10.07
N ALA A 217 -0.48 -3.86 11.17
CA ALA A 217 0.57 -3.00 11.72
C ALA A 217 1.81 -3.79 12.14
N GLY A 218 1.60 -4.96 12.76
CA GLY A 218 2.66 -5.87 13.18
C GLY A 218 3.50 -6.39 12.03
N ALA A 219 2.88 -6.71 10.90
CA ALA A 219 3.54 -7.17 9.68
C ALA A 219 4.47 -6.10 9.11
N SER A 220 3.98 -4.88 8.93
CA SER A 220 4.76 -3.77 8.39
C SER A 220 5.90 -3.33 9.34
N ILE A 221 5.67 -3.37 10.66
CA ILE A 221 6.73 -3.15 11.66
C ILE A 221 7.79 -4.26 11.60
N THR A 222 7.37 -5.53 11.53
CA THR A 222 8.29 -6.68 11.43
C THR A 222 9.17 -6.56 10.18
N ALA A 223 8.56 -6.24 9.03
CA ALA A 223 9.28 -6.00 7.78
C ALA A 223 10.32 -4.87 7.91
N ALA A 224 9.92 -3.74 8.51
CA ALA A 224 10.81 -2.62 8.79
C ALA A 224 11.98 -3.01 9.72
N GLU A 225 11.74 -3.83 10.74
CA GLU A 225 12.78 -4.29 11.65
C GLU A 225 13.79 -5.23 10.97
N LEU A 226 13.34 -6.10 10.06
CA LEU A 226 14.22 -6.95 9.26
C LEU A 226 15.16 -6.12 8.36
N LEU A 227 14.65 -5.06 7.72
CA LEU A 227 15.47 -4.15 6.92
C LEU A 227 16.46 -3.38 7.80
N ALA A 228 15.99 -2.83 8.91
CA ALA A 228 16.82 -1.98 9.75
C ALA A 228 17.90 -2.73 10.54
N THR A 229 17.69 -4.02 10.81
CA THR A 229 18.69 -4.94 11.36
C THR A 229 19.60 -5.55 10.30
N GLY A 230 19.29 -5.33 9.01
CA GLY A 230 20.03 -5.90 7.90
C GLY A 230 19.85 -7.41 7.78
N LYS A 231 18.74 -7.98 8.27
CA LYS A 231 18.34 -9.37 8.02
C LYS A 231 17.75 -9.55 6.62
N ALA A 232 17.15 -8.50 6.07
CA ALA A 232 16.64 -8.44 4.71
C ALA A 232 17.19 -7.21 3.98
N ASP A 233 17.26 -7.30 2.66
CA ASP A 233 17.54 -6.16 1.76
C ASP A 233 16.24 -5.65 1.11
N VAL A 234 15.30 -6.56 0.85
CA VAL A 234 13.93 -6.27 0.44
C VAL A 234 12.98 -6.98 1.41
N ALA A 235 11.98 -6.28 1.92
CA ALA A 235 10.95 -6.88 2.76
C ALA A 235 9.57 -6.59 2.17
N ILE A 236 8.70 -7.59 2.13
CA ILE A 236 7.39 -7.55 1.47
C ILE A 236 6.29 -7.83 2.52
N ALA A 237 5.29 -6.95 2.60
CA ALA A 237 4.10 -7.14 3.43
C ALA A 237 2.84 -6.69 2.65
N TRP A 238 2.28 -7.59 1.84
CA TRP A 238 1.18 -7.27 0.91
C TRP A 238 -0.15 -6.91 1.58
N ASP A 239 -0.39 -7.36 2.81
CA ASP A 239 -1.63 -7.02 3.55
C ASP A 239 -1.64 -5.58 4.12
N GLY A 240 -0.47 -4.94 4.15
CA GLY A 240 -0.26 -3.55 4.59
C GLY A 240 -0.56 -2.51 3.52
N GLY A 241 -0.05 -1.29 3.74
CA GLY A 241 -0.21 -0.17 2.79
C GLY A 241 -1.46 0.67 3.03
N ARG A 242 -1.95 0.73 4.28
CA ARG A 242 -3.17 1.45 4.68
C ARG A 242 -2.89 2.94 4.91
N HIS A 243 -2.61 3.64 3.80
CA HIS A 243 -2.06 4.99 3.80
C HIS A 243 -3.01 6.14 4.18
N HIS A 244 -4.32 5.92 4.23
CA HIS A 244 -5.31 6.98 4.50
C HIS A 244 -5.62 7.21 5.98
N ALA A 245 -5.37 6.23 6.84
CA ALA A 245 -5.69 6.33 8.26
C ALA A 245 -4.96 7.53 8.87
N LYS A 246 -5.70 8.36 9.61
CA LYS A 246 -5.16 9.53 10.31
C LYS A 246 -4.75 9.15 11.71
N LYS A 247 -4.27 10.14 12.46
CA LYS A 247 -3.83 9.97 13.85
C LYS A 247 -4.99 9.55 14.77
N ASP A 248 -6.20 10.05 14.52
CA ASP A 248 -7.35 9.89 15.41
C ASP A 248 -8.61 9.35 14.70
N CYS A 249 -8.54 9.01 13.41
CA CYS A 249 -9.67 8.45 12.68
C CYS A 249 -9.27 7.49 11.55
N ALA A 250 -10.18 6.56 11.27
CA ALA A 250 -10.13 5.72 10.08
C ALA A 250 -10.64 6.50 8.86
N SER A 251 -10.15 6.15 7.67
CA SER A 251 -10.53 6.79 6.40
C SER A 251 -10.13 5.90 5.23
N GLY A 252 -10.93 5.82 4.16
CA GLY A 252 -10.58 5.13 2.92
C GLY A 252 -10.19 3.68 3.11
N PHE A 253 -11.01 2.91 3.84
CA PHE A 253 -10.74 1.51 4.24
C PHE A 253 -9.52 1.30 5.16
N CYS A 254 -8.88 2.38 5.61
CA CYS A 254 -7.69 2.33 6.45
C CYS A 254 -8.06 2.61 7.91
N TYR A 255 -7.97 1.59 8.77
CA TYR A 255 -8.23 1.70 10.21
C TYR A 255 -6.96 1.96 11.03
N VAL A 256 -5.79 1.64 10.46
CA VAL A 256 -4.47 1.83 11.04
C VAL A 256 -3.51 2.26 9.96
N ASN A 257 -2.69 3.27 10.21
CA ASN A 257 -1.63 3.67 9.29
C ASN A 257 -0.36 2.84 9.55
N ASP A 258 -0.32 1.62 9.02
CA ASP A 258 0.82 0.71 9.16
C ASP A 258 2.08 1.24 8.46
N VAL A 259 1.91 2.02 7.39
CA VAL A 259 3.01 2.70 6.67
C VAL A 259 3.75 3.66 7.61
N VAL A 260 3.03 4.53 8.31
CA VAL A 260 3.62 5.47 9.28
C VAL A 260 4.34 4.70 10.40
N LEU A 261 3.72 3.66 10.94
CA LEU A 261 4.30 2.83 11.99
C LEU A 261 5.59 2.13 11.52
N ALA A 262 5.62 1.63 10.28
CA ALA A 262 6.81 1.04 9.67
C ALA A 262 7.94 2.07 9.51
N ILE A 263 7.64 3.27 9.02
CA ILE A 263 8.64 4.35 8.89
C ILE A 263 9.19 4.76 10.27
N LEU A 264 8.34 4.86 11.29
CA LEU A 264 8.78 5.10 12.67
C LEU A 264 9.68 3.98 13.20
N ALA A 265 9.35 2.72 12.90
CA ALA A 265 10.17 1.56 13.26
C ALA A 265 11.53 1.56 12.53
N LEU A 266 11.58 1.87 11.23
CA LEU A 266 12.82 2.04 10.48
C LEU A 266 13.72 3.10 11.14
N ARG A 267 13.13 4.22 11.53
CA ARG A 267 13.85 5.36 12.12
C ARG A 267 14.13 5.24 13.62
N ARG A 268 13.78 4.13 14.27
CA ARG A 268 14.14 3.87 15.68
C ARG A 268 15.67 3.83 15.82
N PRO A 269 16.27 4.55 16.79
CA PRO A 269 17.70 4.47 17.06
C PRO A 269 18.09 3.05 17.49
N ARG A 270 19.17 2.51 16.93
CA ARG A 270 19.66 1.14 17.22
C ARG A 270 21.12 1.16 17.64
N LYS A 271 21.48 0.34 18.62
CA LYS A 271 22.88 0.08 18.99
C LYS A 271 23.51 -0.79 17.90
N VAL A 272 24.63 -0.34 17.36
CA VAL A 272 25.42 -1.03 16.34
C VAL A 272 26.85 -1.13 16.83
N VAL A 273 27.44 -2.32 16.76
CA VAL A 273 28.86 -2.52 17.03
C VAL A 273 29.64 -2.27 15.75
N VAL A 274 30.53 -1.28 15.79
CA VAL A 274 31.44 -0.97 14.69
C VAL A 274 32.80 -1.56 15.03
N THR A 275 33.31 -2.42 14.16
CA THR A 275 34.66 -2.99 14.26
C THR A 275 35.55 -2.26 13.28
N THR A 276 36.62 -1.64 13.77
CA THR A 276 37.63 -0.96 12.96
C THR A 276 38.95 -1.70 13.10
N THR A 277 39.53 -2.12 11.98
CA THR A 277 40.88 -2.70 11.96
C THR A 277 41.90 -1.56 11.97
N ILE A 278 42.85 -1.60 12.90
CA ILE A 278 43.92 -0.60 12.99
C ILE A 278 45.01 -0.99 11.97
N PRO A 279 45.42 -0.11 11.04
CA PRO A 279 46.55 -0.38 10.16
C PRO A 279 47.83 -0.54 10.99
N PRO A 280 48.72 -1.49 10.66
CA PRO A 280 50.00 -1.61 11.34
C PRO A 280 50.85 -0.35 11.13
N ASN A 281 51.43 0.18 12.21
CA ASN A 281 52.34 1.33 12.16
C ASN A 281 53.74 0.88 11.72
N GLY A 282 54.20 1.32 10.54
CA GLY A 282 55.62 1.30 10.14
C GLY A 282 56.15 0.00 9.49
N GLU A 283 57.21 0.16 8.70
CA GLU A 283 57.75 -0.75 7.65
C GLU A 283 58.36 -2.10 8.11
N GLN A 284 57.93 -2.69 9.23
CA GLN A 284 58.33 -4.06 9.60
C GLN A 284 57.12 -4.84 10.13
N ALA A 285 56.26 -5.29 9.23
CA ALA A 285 55.18 -6.21 9.56
C ALA A 285 55.68 -7.66 9.41
N GLU A 286 56.17 -8.24 10.51
CA GLU A 286 56.32 -9.69 10.62
C GLU A 286 54.94 -10.36 10.55
N ALA A 287 54.83 -11.42 9.76
CA ALA A 287 53.58 -11.98 9.25
C ALA A 287 52.71 -12.76 10.26
N ASP A 288 52.89 -12.59 11.57
CA ASP A 288 52.25 -13.47 12.57
C ASP A 288 51.72 -12.77 13.85
N GLN A 289 51.63 -11.44 13.88
CA GLN A 289 50.92 -10.73 14.96
C GLN A 289 49.53 -10.29 14.50
N GLY A 290 48.49 -10.87 15.11
CA GLY A 290 47.09 -10.63 14.77
C GLY A 290 46.75 -9.15 14.69
N GLN A 291 46.04 -8.76 13.63
CA GLN A 291 45.59 -7.38 13.42
C GLN A 291 44.74 -6.90 14.60
N GLU A 292 45.15 -5.79 15.21
CA GLU A 292 44.42 -5.20 16.33
C GLU A 292 43.07 -4.64 15.83
N THR A 293 41.97 -5.15 16.39
CA THR A 293 40.61 -4.70 16.04
C THR A 293 39.98 -3.93 17.20
N LEU A 294 39.58 -2.70 16.95
CA LEU A 294 38.82 -1.86 17.89
C LEU A 294 37.32 -2.07 17.69
N ARG A 295 36.60 -2.45 18.74
CA ARG A 295 35.14 -2.58 18.73
C ARG A 295 34.51 -1.44 19.52
N ARG A 296 33.67 -0.63 18.85
CA ARG A 296 32.93 0.47 19.48
C ARG A 296 31.44 0.32 19.24
N THR A 297 30.66 0.35 20.31
CA THR A 297 29.19 0.43 20.21
C THR A 297 28.77 1.87 19.99
N THR A 298 27.97 2.13 18.95
CA THR A 298 27.38 3.43 18.64
C THR A 298 25.88 3.31 18.42
N ILE A 299 25.13 4.41 18.53
CA ILE A 299 23.71 4.45 18.19
C ILE A 299 23.56 4.98 16.77
N LYS A 300 23.05 4.18 15.85
CA LYS A 300 22.73 4.59 14.48
C LYS A 300 21.24 4.83 14.33
N ARG A 301 20.89 5.90 13.61
CA ARG A 301 19.51 6.25 13.22
C ARG A 301 19.45 6.44 11.71
N VAL A 302 18.39 5.94 11.08
CA VAL A 302 18.08 6.23 9.67
C VAL A 302 17.63 7.69 9.55
N GLN A 303 18.36 8.47 8.76
CA GLN A 303 18.18 9.90 8.62
C GLN A 303 17.26 10.29 7.47
N ARG A 304 17.21 9.46 6.41
CA ARG A 304 16.47 9.76 5.18
C ARG A 304 15.69 8.54 4.71
N VAL A 305 14.39 8.52 4.98
CA VAL A 305 13.44 7.53 4.46
C VAL A 305 12.61 8.17 3.37
N MET A 306 12.65 7.62 2.15
CA MET A 306 11.74 8.02 1.09
C MET A 306 10.52 7.09 1.10
N TYR A 307 9.33 7.66 1.13
CA TYR A 307 8.07 7.00 0.90
C TYR A 307 7.60 7.31 -0.52
N LEU A 308 7.46 6.29 -1.35
CA LEU A 308 6.92 6.39 -2.70
C LEU A 308 5.54 5.70 -2.73
N ASP A 309 4.52 6.45 -3.09
CA ASP A 309 3.14 5.97 -3.18
C ASP A 309 2.72 5.83 -4.64
N LEU A 310 2.36 4.61 -5.03
CA LEU A 310 1.92 4.23 -6.38
C LEU A 310 0.43 3.88 -6.44
N ASP A 311 -0.29 3.97 -5.32
CA ASP A 311 -1.74 3.83 -5.30
C ASP A 311 -2.41 4.85 -6.22
N LEU A 312 -3.58 4.51 -6.75
CA LEU A 312 -4.39 5.47 -7.48
C LEU A 312 -4.73 6.70 -6.62
N HIS A 313 -4.94 6.49 -5.32
CA HIS A 313 -5.35 7.52 -4.37
C HIS A 313 -4.14 8.23 -3.75
N TRP A 314 -4.33 9.50 -3.43
CA TRP A 314 -3.30 10.28 -2.76
C TRP A 314 -3.04 9.75 -1.34
N GLY A 315 -1.79 9.44 -1.01
CA GLY A 315 -1.30 8.97 0.30
C GLY A 315 -1.32 10.01 1.41
N ASP A 316 -2.47 10.65 1.60
CA ASP A 316 -2.70 11.81 2.45
C ASP A 316 -2.41 11.57 3.94
N GLY A 317 -2.72 10.39 4.50
CA GLY A 317 -2.47 10.08 5.91
C GLY A 317 -0.97 9.97 6.23
N VAL A 318 -0.20 9.38 5.31
CA VAL A 318 1.27 9.29 5.45
C VAL A 318 1.90 10.65 5.26
N GLU A 319 1.43 11.44 4.29
CA GLU A 319 1.88 12.81 4.09
C GLU A 319 1.63 13.67 5.33
N GLU A 320 0.40 13.66 5.86
CA GLU A 320 0.03 14.43 7.06
C GLU A 320 0.93 14.06 8.25
N ALA A 321 1.17 12.77 8.48
CA ALA A 321 2.00 12.29 9.57
C ALA A 321 3.45 12.80 9.51
N PHE A 322 3.98 13.03 8.31
CA PHE A 322 5.36 13.46 8.10
C PHE A 322 5.49 14.87 7.53
N HIS A 323 4.41 15.65 7.50
CA HIS A 323 4.37 16.98 6.90
C HIS A 323 5.47 17.92 7.42
N THR A 324 5.78 17.85 8.71
CA THR A 324 6.82 18.69 9.34
C THR A 324 8.21 18.02 9.38
N SER A 325 8.34 16.79 8.89
CA SER A 325 9.57 16.00 9.00
C SER A 325 10.60 16.39 7.93
N SER A 326 11.82 16.71 8.36
CA SER A 326 12.96 16.88 7.45
C SER A 326 13.61 15.55 7.03
N ASN A 327 13.26 14.45 7.71
CA ASN A 327 13.92 13.14 7.58
C ASN A 327 13.11 12.13 6.76
N VAL A 328 11.86 12.45 6.47
CA VAL A 328 10.97 11.61 5.66
C VAL A 328 10.55 12.45 4.48
N LEU A 329 10.73 11.90 3.28
CA LEU A 329 10.20 12.47 2.04
C LEU A 329 9.02 11.62 1.62
N THR A 330 7.85 12.22 1.48
CA THR A 330 6.65 11.56 0.96
C THR A 330 6.45 12.01 -0.48
N LEU A 331 6.44 11.06 -1.41
CA LEU A 331 6.17 11.30 -2.82
C LEU A 331 4.99 10.44 -3.23
N SER A 332 3.88 11.06 -3.60
CA SER A 332 2.71 10.34 -4.11
C SER A 332 2.45 10.67 -5.57
N ILE A 333 2.30 9.64 -6.39
CA ILE A 333 1.82 9.72 -7.78
C ILE A 333 0.39 9.20 -7.75
N HIS A 334 -0.59 10.04 -8.06
CA HIS A 334 -2.00 9.69 -7.84
C HIS A 334 -2.92 10.38 -8.84
N HIS A 335 -4.15 9.88 -8.97
CA HIS A 335 -5.17 10.60 -9.69
C HIS A 335 -5.66 11.80 -8.86
N TYR A 336 -5.84 12.94 -9.53
CA TYR A 336 -6.44 14.10 -8.91
C TYR A 336 -7.53 14.68 -9.82
N ALA A 337 -8.76 14.73 -9.29
CA ALA A 337 -9.89 15.40 -9.91
C ALA A 337 -10.85 15.91 -8.83
N PRO A 338 -11.66 16.95 -9.13
CA PRO A 338 -12.70 17.41 -8.21
C PRO A 338 -13.65 16.27 -7.82
N GLY A 339 -13.75 16.00 -6.51
CA GLY A 339 -14.60 14.94 -5.97
C GLY A 339 -13.98 13.54 -5.98
N PHE A 340 -12.75 13.39 -6.46
CA PHE A 340 -12.00 12.14 -6.32
C PHE A 340 -11.40 12.03 -4.91
N PHE A 341 -11.43 10.83 -4.33
CA PHE A 341 -10.98 10.59 -2.96
C PHE A 341 -9.43 10.59 -2.89
N PRO A 342 -8.82 11.07 -1.79
CA PRO A 342 -9.42 11.77 -0.65
C PRO A 342 -9.89 13.18 -1.03
N CYS A 343 -11.17 13.46 -0.76
CA CYS A 343 -11.79 14.74 -1.07
C CYS A 343 -11.29 15.81 -0.09
N TYR A 344 -10.29 16.59 -0.46
CA TYR A 344 -9.92 17.77 0.32
C TYR A 344 -10.89 18.92 0.03
N ALA A 345 -11.44 19.52 1.09
CA ALA A 345 -12.28 20.71 0.95
C ALA A 345 -11.44 21.84 0.29
N PRO A 346 -11.93 22.48 -0.78
CA PRO A 346 -11.24 23.61 -1.37
C PRO A 346 -11.05 24.67 -0.29
N SER A 347 -9.80 25.05 -0.04
CA SER A 347 -9.52 26.20 0.82
C SER A 347 -10.30 27.41 0.28
N ARG A 348 -10.78 28.29 1.16
CA ARG A 348 -11.32 29.61 0.76
C ARG A 348 -10.29 30.44 -0.04
N ASN A 349 -9.02 30.05 0.00
CA ASN A 349 -8.00 30.55 -0.89
C ASN A 349 -8.10 29.83 -2.25
N GLN A 350 -8.58 30.55 -3.28
CA GLN A 350 -8.69 30.05 -4.66
C GLN A 350 -7.32 29.69 -5.28
N ASP A 351 -6.21 30.06 -4.66
CA ASP A 351 -4.86 29.61 -5.08
C ASP A 351 -4.48 28.23 -4.50
N ARG A 352 -5.29 27.68 -3.60
CA ARG A 352 -5.12 26.37 -2.93
C ARG A 352 -5.99 25.27 -3.54
N PHE A 353 -6.27 25.35 -4.84
CA PHE A 353 -6.77 24.20 -5.59
C PHE A 353 -5.61 23.25 -5.92
N GLY A 354 -5.27 22.44 -4.93
CA GLY A 354 -4.35 21.32 -5.04
C GLY A 354 -4.32 20.60 -3.70
N PRO A 355 -3.98 19.31 -3.66
CA PRO A 355 -3.73 18.63 -2.38
C PRO A 355 -2.70 19.44 -1.56
N PRO A 356 -2.72 19.41 -0.22
CA PRO A 356 -1.54 19.70 0.59
C PRO A 356 -0.26 19.18 -0.09
N GLY A 357 0.81 19.97 -0.13
CA GLY A 357 2.02 19.62 -0.89
C GLY A 357 1.93 19.79 -2.42
N SER A 358 0.80 20.28 -2.96
CA SER A 358 0.75 20.71 -4.36
C SER A 358 1.79 21.80 -4.59
N LEU A 359 2.46 21.72 -5.74
CA LEU A 359 3.74 22.35 -6.12
C LEU A 359 3.85 23.88 -5.98
N LYS A 360 2.82 24.55 -5.44
CA LYS A 360 2.86 25.93 -4.95
C LYS A 360 3.18 25.91 -3.45
N GLY A 361 4.48 25.81 -3.16
CA GLY A 361 5.02 25.54 -1.85
C GLY A 361 4.49 26.42 -0.71
N ASP A 362 4.25 25.79 0.42
CA ASP A 362 4.35 26.46 1.71
C ASP A 362 5.86 26.58 2.02
N PRO A 363 6.44 27.80 2.11
CA PRO A 363 7.87 27.98 2.39
C PRO A 363 8.29 27.53 3.80
N GLY A 364 7.40 26.88 4.56
CA GLY A 364 7.63 26.30 5.89
C GLY A 364 7.53 24.76 5.94
N ALA A 365 6.56 24.27 6.71
CA ALA A 365 6.26 22.85 6.84
C ALA A 365 5.77 22.27 5.49
N GLY A 366 6.04 20.99 5.22
CA GLY A 366 5.59 20.31 3.99
C GLY A 366 6.60 20.27 2.86
N LYS A 367 7.82 20.83 3.01
CA LYS A 367 8.81 20.85 1.93
C LYS A 367 9.23 19.48 1.40
N ASN A 368 9.13 18.43 2.21
CA ASN A 368 9.47 17.06 1.80
C ASN A 368 8.22 16.26 1.40
N CYS A 369 7.08 16.93 1.25
CA CYS A 369 5.82 16.34 0.79
C CYS A 369 5.60 16.77 -0.66
N LEU A 370 5.74 15.82 -1.57
CA LEU A 370 5.73 16.04 -3.00
C LEU A 370 4.62 15.21 -3.64
N ASN A 371 3.90 15.83 -4.56
CA ASN A 371 2.74 15.24 -5.20
C ASN A 371 2.83 15.37 -6.71
N ILE A 372 2.51 14.29 -7.41
CA ILE A 372 2.42 14.22 -8.87
C ILE A 372 0.96 13.87 -9.21
N PRO A 373 0.11 14.89 -9.40
CA PRO A 373 -1.28 14.69 -9.80
C PRO A 373 -1.32 14.30 -11.28
N LEU A 374 -1.97 13.18 -11.59
CA LEU A 374 -2.19 12.70 -12.94
C LEU A 374 -3.69 12.64 -13.28
N SER A 375 -4.00 12.81 -14.55
CA SER A 375 -5.34 12.76 -15.11
C SER A 375 -5.83 11.33 -15.33
N VAL A 376 -7.09 11.20 -15.75
CA VAL A 376 -7.70 9.93 -16.16
C VAL A 376 -6.92 9.31 -17.33
N GLY A 377 -6.89 7.98 -17.37
CA GLY A 377 -6.28 7.23 -18.46
C GLY A 377 -4.76 7.14 -18.43
N THR A 378 -4.11 7.51 -17.32
CA THR A 378 -2.65 7.37 -17.14
C THR A 378 -2.16 6.02 -17.66
N SER A 379 -1.29 6.09 -18.68
CA SER A 379 -0.71 4.93 -19.35
C SER A 379 0.63 4.51 -18.75
N ASN A 380 1.11 3.33 -19.16
CA ASN A 380 2.46 2.85 -18.85
C ASN A 380 3.53 3.90 -19.20
N ASP A 381 3.44 4.52 -20.38
CA ASP A 381 4.40 5.50 -20.89
C ASP A 381 4.40 6.79 -20.06
N THR A 382 3.23 7.21 -19.57
CA THR A 382 3.12 8.37 -18.67
C THR A 382 3.80 8.08 -17.33
N LEU A 383 3.52 6.93 -16.71
CA LEU A 383 4.16 6.56 -15.45
C LEU A 383 5.68 6.42 -15.61
N GLU A 384 6.14 5.80 -16.70
CA GLU A 384 7.57 5.68 -17.01
C GLU A 384 8.25 7.04 -17.16
N ARG A 385 7.67 7.96 -17.94
CA ARG A 385 8.20 9.33 -18.12
C ARG A 385 8.28 10.08 -16.80
N VAL A 386 7.28 9.95 -15.94
CA VAL A 386 7.26 10.56 -14.60
C VAL A 386 8.42 10.01 -13.76
N LEU A 387 8.56 8.69 -13.71
CA LEU A 387 9.61 8.05 -12.92
C LEU A 387 11.01 8.40 -13.42
N GLU A 388 11.20 8.44 -14.74
CA GLU A 388 12.52 8.64 -15.35
C GLU A 388 12.99 10.07 -15.24
N ASN A 389 12.13 11.00 -15.65
CA ASN A 389 12.54 12.39 -15.77
C ASN A 389 12.43 13.11 -14.43
N THR A 390 11.39 12.81 -13.65
CA THR A 390 11.06 13.56 -12.44
C THR A 390 11.54 12.86 -11.18
N VAL A 391 11.16 11.60 -10.96
CA VAL A 391 11.45 10.90 -9.71
C VAL A 391 12.93 10.54 -9.58
N GLN A 392 13.58 10.09 -10.65
CA GLN A 392 15.01 9.71 -10.61
C GLN A 392 15.89 10.90 -10.17
N SER A 393 15.68 12.08 -10.75
CA SER A 393 16.42 13.30 -10.40
C SER A 393 16.29 13.66 -8.92
N LEU A 394 15.10 13.46 -8.35
CA LEU A 394 14.85 13.70 -6.92
C LEU A 394 15.62 12.70 -6.04
N VAL A 395 15.61 11.41 -6.41
CA VAL A 395 16.32 10.35 -5.69
C VAL A 395 17.82 10.61 -5.70
N ASP A 396 18.37 11.00 -6.86
CA ASP A 396 19.80 11.27 -7.04
C ASP A 396 20.28 12.43 -6.16
N VAL A 397 19.43 13.43 -5.93
CA VAL A 397 19.76 14.59 -5.08
C VAL A 397 19.46 14.35 -3.60
N TRP A 398 18.29 13.80 -3.27
CA TRP A 398 17.88 13.60 -1.88
C TRP A 398 18.58 12.42 -1.21
N GLN A 399 19.06 11.45 -2.01
CA GLN A 399 19.87 10.30 -1.58
C GLN A 399 19.25 9.54 -0.40
N PRO A 400 18.09 8.86 -0.59
CA PRO A 400 17.48 8.08 0.48
C PRO A 400 18.45 7.03 1.04
N GLU A 401 18.36 6.79 2.35
CA GLU A 401 19.04 5.67 3.02
C GLU A 401 18.21 4.39 2.96
N MET A 402 16.88 4.53 2.94
CA MET A 402 15.89 3.45 2.82
C MET A 402 14.68 3.94 2.05
N VAL A 403 13.97 3.01 1.40
CA VAL A 403 12.77 3.30 0.62
C VAL A 403 11.61 2.46 1.15
N VAL A 404 10.44 3.08 1.29
CA VAL A 404 9.16 2.40 1.52
C VAL A 404 8.31 2.66 0.29
N VAL A 405 7.83 1.62 -0.37
CA VAL A 405 6.96 1.73 -1.55
C VAL A 405 5.59 1.17 -1.20
N GLN A 406 4.56 2.00 -1.33
CA GLN A 406 3.18 1.53 -1.35
C GLN A 406 2.89 1.10 -2.80
N CYS A 407 2.48 -0.16 -2.96
CA CYS A 407 2.25 -0.80 -4.25
C CYS A 407 0.76 -1.05 -4.46
N GLY A 408 -0.07 -0.04 -4.21
CA GLY A 408 -1.49 -0.03 -4.55
C GLY A 408 -1.68 -0.21 -6.05
N VAL A 409 -2.49 -1.18 -6.42
CA VAL A 409 -2.68 -1.63 -7.82
C VAL A 409 -4.08 -1.36 -8.33
N ASP A 410 -4.81 -0.46 -7.67
CA ASP A 410 -6.10 0.07 -8.15
C ASP A 410 -5.98 1.03 -9.34
N GLY A 411 -4.75 1.34 -9.77
CA GLY A 411 -4.45 1.96 -11.05
C GLY A 411 -4.42 0.99 -12.24
N LEU A 412 -4.48 -0.32 -12.00
CA LEU A 412 -4.49 -1.34 -13.06
C LEU A 412 -5.76 -1.24 -13.92
N ALA A 413 -5.61 -1.50 -15.22
CA ALA A 413 -6.74 -1.74 -16.10
C ALA A 413 -7.59 -2.91 -15.58
N GLY A 414 -8.92 -2.71 -15.59
CA GLY A 414 -9.87 -3.68 -15.05
C GLY A 414 -10.09 -3.61 -13.54
N ASP A 415 -9.45 -2.65 -12.84
CA ASP A 415 -9.84 -2.31 -11.48
C ASP A 415 -11.22 -1.61 -11.45
N PRO A 416 -12.11 -1.91 -10.48
CA PRO A 416 -13.39 -1.23 -10.31
C PRO A 416 -13.33 0.29 -10.19
N MET A 417 -12.19 0.87 -9.79
CA MET A 417 -12.01 2.33 -9.79
C MET A 417 -12.10 2.91 -11.21
N ALA A 418 -11.64 2.17 -12.22
CA ALA A 418 -11.77 2.52 -13.64
C ALA A 418 -11.30 3.96 -13.99
N VAL A 419 -10.16 4.39 -13.42
CA VAL A 419 -9.61 5.74 -13.60
C VAL A 419 -8.32 5.75 -14.40
N TRP A 420 -7.39 4.84 -14.09
CA TRP A 420 -6.13 4.70 -14.82
C TRP A 420 -6.14 3.48 -15.72
N ASN A 421 -5.11 3.37 -16.56
CA ASN A 421 -5.03 2.38 -17.62
C ASN A 421 -3.68 1.62 -17.58
N LEU A 422 -3.16 1.36 -16.39
CA LEU A 422 -1.86 0.73 -16.22
C LEU A 422 -1.95 -0.79 -16.42
N SER A 423 -0.89 -1.34 -17.00
CA SER A 423 -0.66 -2.79 -17.01
C SER A 423 0.17 -3.23 -15.80
N ALA A 424 0.22 -4.55 -15.53
CA ALA A 424 1.16 -5.10 -14.55
C ALA A 424 2.62 -4.76 -14.89
N ALA A 425 2.96 -4.63 -16.18
CA ALA A 425 4.31 -4.27 -16.62
C ALA A 425 4.77 -2.90 -16.10
N ALA A 426 3.87 -1.93 -15.97
CA ALA A 426 4.21 -0.61 -15.44
C ALA A 426 4.65 -0.69 -13.98
N TYR A 427 3.93 -1.46 -13.16
CA TYR A 427 4.29 -1.68 -11.75
C TYR A 427 5.59 -2.47 -11.61
N VAL A 428 5.76 -3.57 -12.36
CA VAL A 428 6.99 -4.38 -12.32
C VAL A 428 8.22 -3.54 -12.70
N LYS A 429 8.13 -2.77 -13.79
CA LYS A 429 9.22 -1.90 -14.25
C LYS A 429 9.54 -0.80 -13.23
N THR A 430 8.51 -0.24 -12.59
CA THR A 430 8.67 0.73 -11.50
C THR A 430 9.44 0.13 -10.33
N ILE A 431 9.05 -1.06 -9.86
CA ILE A 431 9.75 -1.72 -8.75
C ILE A 431 11.16 -2.14 -9.15
N GLN A 432 11.40 -2.64 -10.36
CA GLN A 432 12.76 -2.91 -10.84
C GLN A 432 13.65 -1.66 -10.80
N ARG A 433 13.11 -0.48 -11.16
CA ARG A 433 13.82 0.80 -11.04
C ARG A 433 14.13 1.15 -9.59
N VAL A 434 13.17 1.01 -8.67
CA VAL A 434 13.39 1.23 -7.24
C VAL A 434 14.48 0.30 -6.69
N LEU A 435 14.44 -0.99 -7.03
CA LEU A 435 15.46 -1.96 -6.64
C LEU A 435 16.84 -1.60 -7.24
N GLY A 436 16.86 -1.01 -8.44
CA GLY A 436 18.05 -0.48 -9.09
C GLY A 436 18.76 0.65 -8.33
N TRP A 437 18.06 1.35 -7.43
CA TRP A 437 18.69 2.34 -6.53
C TRP A 437 19.56 1.70 -5.43
N LYS A 438 19.50 0.36 -5.29
CA LYS A 438 20.29 -0.43 -4.35
C LYS A 438 20.18 0.07 -2.90
N LYS A 439 18.97 0.44 -2.51
CA LYS A 439 18.61 0.81 -1.13
C LYS A 439 17.80 -0.31 -0.48
N PRO A 440 17.88 -0.48 0.86
CA PRO A 440 16.94 -1.34 1.56
C PRO A 440 15.50 -0.86 1.30
N THR A 441 14.65 -1.77 0.86
CA THR A 441 13.31 -1.43 0.35
C THR A 441 12.22 -2.25 1.05
N LEU A 442 11.23 -1.55 1.61
CA LEU A 442 9.99 -2.14 2.11
C LEU A 442 8.91 -1.99 1.03
N LEU A 443 8.31 -3.09 0.61
CA LEU A 443 7.15 -3.11 -0.28
C LEU A 443 5.89 -3.43 0.53
N LEU A 444 4.91 -2.55 0.44
CA LEU A 444 3.59 -2.71 1.04
C LEU A 444 2.55 -2.85 -0.08
N GLY A 445 1.40 -3.46 0.22
CA GLY A 445 0.27 -3.50 -0.69
C GLY A 445 -0.43 -2.14 -0.80
N GLY A 446 -1.75 -2.14 -0.65
CA GLY A 446 -2.59 -0.95 -0.82
C GLY A 446 -3.98 -1.24 -1.36
N GLY A 447 -4.49 -0.28 -2.14
CA GLY A 447 -5.62 -0.45 -3.05
C GLY A 447 -5.39 -1.52 -4.11
N GLY A 448 -6.46 -1.94 -4.77
CA GLY A 448 -6.49 -3.05 -5.72
C GLY A 448 -7.73 -3.90 -5.47
N TYR A 449 -8.82 -3.49 -6.12
CA TYR A 449 -10.18 -3.98 -5.86
C TYR A 449 -10.63 -5.02 -6.89
N ASN A 450 -9.84 -5.22 -7.96
CA ASN A 450 -9.80 -6.48 -8.69
C ASN A 450 -8.77 -7.42 -8.02
N SER A 451 -9.26 -8.36 -7.19
CA SER A 451 -8.41 -9.19 -6.34
C SER A 451 -7.48 -10.12 -7.14
N GLU A 452 -7.97 -10.65 -8.25
CA GLU A 452 -7.24 -11.51 -9.16
C GLU A 452 -6.07 -10.76 -9.82
N ASN A 453 -6.33 -9.55 -10.33
CA ASN A 453 -5.29 -8.71 -10.94
C ASN A 453 -4.28 -8.20 -9.90
N ALA A 454 -4.73 -7.91 -8.68
CA ALA A 454 -3.83 -7.56 -7.58
C ALA A 454 -2.86 -8.71 -7.27
N ALA A 455 -3.36 -9.95 -7.18
CA ALA A 455 -2.52 -11.12 -6.96
C ALA A 455 -1.56 -11.40 -8.12
N ARG A 456 -2.00 -11.27 -9.37
CA ARG A 456 -1.11 -11.36 -10.55
C ARG A 456 0.04 -10.36 -10.44
N CYS A 457 -0.28 -9.09 -10.24
CA CYS A 457 0.70 -8.01 -10.20
C CYS A 457 1.70 -8.15 -9.04
N TRP A 458 1.21 -8.41 -7.82
CA TRP A 458 2.07 -8.60 -6.65
C TRP A 458 2.92 -9.87 -6.72
N SER A 459 2.44 -10.92 -7.38
CA SER A 459 3.26 -12.12 -7.66
C SER A 459 4.39 -11.82 -8.64
N LEU A 460 4.12 -11.05 -9.71
CA LEU A 460 5.14 -10.60 -10.65
C LEU A 460 6.18 -9.68 -9.99
N ILE A 461 5.74 -8.76 -9.12
CA ILE A 461 6.66 -7.92 -8.33
C ILE A 461 7.51 -8.76 -7.38
N THR A 462 6.92 -9.77 -6.73
CA THR A 462 7.64 -10.70 -5.86
C THR A 462 8.71 -11.48 -6.65
N ALA A 463 8.37 -11.95 -7.85
CA ALA A 463 9.33 -12.58 -8.76
C ALA A 463 10.46 -11.62 -9.18
N ALA A 464 10.16 -10.34 -9.42
CA ALA A 464 11.15 -9.32 -9.74
C ALA A 464 12.13 -9.08 -8.57
N CYS A 465 11.65 -9.04 -7.32
CA CYS A 465 12.50 -8.94 -6.14
C CYS A 465 13.46 -10.14 -6.00
N LEU A 466 13.01 -11.32 -6.42
CA LEU A 466 13.80 -12.55 -6.45
C LEU A 466 14.70 -12.69 -7.68
N GLY A 467 14.71 -11.72 -8.60
CA GLY A 467 15.47 -11.80 -9.85
C GLY A 467 15.01 -12.95 -10.75
N ARG A 468 13.76 -13.41 -10.57
CA ARG A 468 13.12 -14.49 -11.35
C ARG A 468 12.16 -13.95 -12.40
N PHE A 469 11.89 -12.65 -12.39
CA PHE A 469 11.06 -12.03 -13.41
C PHE A 469 11.81 -11.90 -14.75
N GLN A 470 11.19 -12.36 -15.84
CA GLN A 470 11.66 -12.17 -17.21
C GLN A 470 10.53 -11.65 -18.10
N ASP A 471 10.86 -10.64 -18.91
CA ASP A 471 9.93 -10.11 -19.91
C ASP A 471 10.07 -10.91 -21.21
N ASP A 472 9.18 -11.86 -21.41
CA ASP A 472 9.15 -12.71 -22.61
C ASP A 472 9.05 -11.90 -23.91
N ASN A 473 8.49 -10.67 -23.87
CA ASN A 473 8.32 -9.82 -25.05
C ASN A 473 9.61 -9.11 -25.49
N GLN A 474 10.62 -8.98 -24.62
CA GLN A 474 11.93 -8.39 -24.98
C GLN A 474 12.91 -9.40 -25.58
N SER A 475 12.59 -10.70 -25.53
CA SER A 475 13.46 -11.77 -26.02
C SER A 475 13.46 -11.96 -27.56
N LYS A 476 12.65 -11.20 -28.30
CA LYS A 476 12.73 -11.15 -29.77
C LYS A 476 13.66 -9.99 -30.18
N PRO A 477 14.89 -10.23 -30.66
CA PRO A 477 15.65 -9.18 -31.32
C PRO A 477 14.80 -8.65 -32.48
N HIS A 478 14.76 -7.32 -32.64
CA HIS A 478 14.06 -6.62 -33.71
C HIS A 478 14.14 -7.42 -35.02
N ALA A 479 13.05 -8.08 -35.40
CA ALA A 479 12.93 -8.66 -36.72
C ALA A 479 13.13 -7.50 -37.70
N ALA A 480 14.12 -7.65 -38.57
CA ALA A 480 14.38 -6.74 -39.66
C ALA A 480 13.06 -6.42 -40.39
N LYS A 481 12.92 -5.16 -40.83
CA LYS A 481 11.78 -4.65 -41.59
C LYS A 481 11.27 -5.71 -42.58
N PRO A 482 9.96 -5.97 -42.66
CA PRO A 482 9.43 -6.91 -43.64
C PRO A 482 9.81 -6.41 -45.03
N ASN A 483 10.58 -7.23 -45.74
CA ASN A 483 10.92 -6.98 -47.14
C ASN A 483 9.61 -7.07 -47.94
N THR A 484 9.13 -5.94 -48.43
CA THR A 484 7.95 -5.86 -49.29
C THR A 484 8.31 -6.33 -50.68
N ASP A 485 8.51 -7.64 -50.85
CA ASP A 485 8.59 -8.28 -52.16
C ASP A 485 8.31 -9.77 -51.97
N ASN A 486 7.03 -10.12 -52.05
CA ASN A 486 6.46 -11.38 -52.55
C ASN A 486 5.05 -11.58 -52.00
N LEU A 487 4.06 -10.95 -52.66
CA LEU A 487 2.66 -11.34 -52.55
C LEU A 487 2.41 -12.48 -53.54
N THR A 488 2.34 -13.72 -53.05
CA THR A 488 1.72 -14.84 -53.76
C THR A 488 0.33 -15.13 -53.19
N PRO A 489 -0.70 -15.39 -54.02
CA PRO A 489 -2.06 -15.55 -53.52
C PRO A 489 -2.26 -16.86 -52.75
N LEU A 490 -3.02 -16.79 -51.66
CA LEU A 490 -3.50 -17.93 -50.90
C LEU A 490 -4.39 -18.81 -51.78
N THR A 491 -3.98 -20.06 -52.00
CA THR A 491 -4.84 -21.13 -52.53
C THR A 491 -5.39 -21.93 -51.36
N GLU A 492 -6.69 -22.21 -51.41
CA GLU A 492 -7.44 -23.03 -50.44
C GLU A 492 -6.77 -24.39 -50.24
N GLN A 493 -6.31 -24.67 -49.01
CA GLN A 493 -5.93 -26.01 -48.61
C GLN A 493 -7.13 -26.73 -48.00
N GLN A 494 -7.51 -27.81 -48.68
CA GLN A 494 -8.50 -28.80 -48.27
C GLN A 494 -8.17 -29.39 -46.89
N ILE A 495 -9.18 -29.47 -46.03
CA ILE A 495 -9.11 -30.09 -44.71
C ILE A 495 -9.23 -31.61 -44.88
N ASP A 496 -8.17 -32.34 -44.50
CA ASP A 496 -8.14 -33.81 -44.42
C ASP A 496 -8.81 -34.28 -43.11
N PRO A 497 -9.92 -35.04 -43.16
CA PRO A 497 -10.72 -35.37 -41.98
C PRO A 497 -10.14 -36.51 -41.11
N ASN A 498 -8.91 -36.99 -41.35
CA ASN A 498 -8.36 -38.16 -40.64
C ASN A 498 -7.09 -37.90 -39.80
N LYS A 499 -6.80 -36.64 -39.42
CA LYS A 499 -5.75 -36.37 -38.43
C LYS A 499 -6.31 -36.40 -37.01
N ASN A 500 -5.95 -37.45 -36.28
CA ASN A 500 -6.09 -37.58 -34.84
C ASN A 500 -5.74 -36.26 -34.13
N HIS A 501 -6.65 -35.78 -33.28
CA HIS A 501 -6.39 -34.67 -32.36
C HIS A 501 -5.08 -34.90 -31.59
N PRO A 502 -4.13 -33.95 -31.60
CA PRO A 502 -2.99 -34.05 -30.72
C PRO A 502 -3.52 -33.91 -29.29
N LYS A 503 -3.26 -34.93 -28.46
CA LYS A 503 -3.40 -34.83 -27.01
C LYS A 503 -2.64 -33.59 -26.56
N HIS A 504 -3.29 -32.69 -25.82
CA HIS A 504 -2.64 -31.59 -25.14
C HIS A 504 -1.64 -32.18 -24.12
N GLU A 505 -0.41 -32.41 -24.53
CA GLU A 505 0.70 -32.57 -23.60
C GLU A 505 0.95 -31.19 -22.98
N ALA A 506 0.51 -31.03 -21.72
CA ALA A 506 0.86 -29.88 -20.91
C ALA A 506 2.38 -29.85 -20.78
N LYS A 507 3.06 -28.99 -21.55
CA LYS A 507 4.44 -28.64 -21.29
C LYS A 507 4.49 -28.12 -19.86
N THR A 508 5.13 -28.87 -18.96
CA THR A 508 5.48 -28.41 -17.61
C THR A 508 6.29 -27.13 -17.77
N THR A 509 5.64 -25.98 -17.60
CA THR A 509 6.30 -24.69 -17.65
C THR A 509 7.29 -24.63 -16.51
N SER A 510 8.58 -24.49 -16.80
CA SER A 510 9.57 -24.26 -15.75
C SER A 510 9.21 -22.97 -15.02
N LEU A 511 9.05 -23.04 -13.70
CA LEU A 511 8.85 -21.88 -12.82
C LEU A 511 10.17 -21.19 -12.47
N ASP A 512 11.30 -21.57 -13.09
CA ASP A 512 12.58 -20.89 -12.84
C ASP A 512 12.51 -19.41 -13.25
N ASN A 513 11.83 -19.13 -14.37
CA ASN A 513 11.58 -17.79 -14.87
C ASN A 513 10.07 -17.53 -14.90
N ILE A 514 9.67 -16.38 -14.35
CA ILE A 514 8.28 -15.96 -14.26
C ILE A 514 8.12 -14.70 -15.11
N GLY A 515 7.19 -14.73 -16.04
CA GLY A 515 6.87 -13.62 -16.93
C GLY A 515 5.36 -13.40 -17.01
N PHE A 516 4.94 -12.43 -17.83
CA PHE A 516 3.52 -12.13 -18.03
C PHE A 516 2.76 -13.34 -18.61
N GLN A 517 3.40 -14.11 -19.49
CA GLN A 517 2.77 -15.27 -20.14
C GLN A 517 2.91 -16.57 -19.33
N THR A 518 3.49 -16.53 -18.13
CA THR A 518 3.56 -17.70 -17.25
C THR A 518 2.15 -18.19 -16.94
N PRO A 519 1.82 -19.46 -17.24
CA PRO A 519 0.55 -20.05 -16.86
C PRO A 519 0.40 -20.09 -15.34
N ILE A 520 -0.77 -19.74 -14.84
CA ILE A 520 -1.08 -19.82 -13.42
C ILE A 520 -1.21 -21.30 -13.02
N PRO A 521 -0.41 -21.78 -12.04
CA PRO A 521 -0.47 -23.16 -11.58
C PRO A 521 -1.85 -23.51 -11.00
N ASP A 522 -2.27 -24.76 -11.15
CA ASP A 522 -3.55 -25.25 -10.62
C ASP A 522 -3.56 -25.20 -9.08
N HIS A 523 -4.65 -24.67 -8.52
CA HIS A 523 -4.92 -24.51 -7.09
C HIS A 523 -6.38 -24.10 -6.87
N LYS A 524 -6.83 -24.00 -5.60
CA LYS A 524 -8.22 -23.70 -5.26
C LYS A 524 -8.82 -22.47 -5.97
N PHE A 525 -8.03 -21.40 -6.13
CA PHE A 525 -8.49 -20.15 -6.74
C PHE A 525 -8.23 -20.08 -8.25
N TRP A 526 -7.66 -21.14 -8.86
CA TRP A 526 -7.35 -21.18 -10.29
C TRP A 526 -8.53 -20.77 -11.21
N PRO A 527 -9.79 -21.19 -10.95
CA PRO A 527 -10.93 -20.77 -11.77
C PRO A 527 -11.17 -19.26 -11.83
N ASN A 528 -10.72 -18.50 -10.82
CA ASN A 528 -10.91 -17.05 -10.77
C ASN A 528 -10.10 -16.33 -11.85
N TYR A 529 -9.04 -16.95 -12.38
CA TYR A 529 -8.14 -16.33 -13.34
C TYR A 529 -8.57 -16.49 -14.81
N ALA A 530 -9.78 -16.99 -15.05
CA ALA A 530 -10.37 -17.06 -16.37
C ALA A 530 -10.49 -15.67 -17.03
N PRO A 531 -10.52 -15.60 -18.38
CA PRO A 531 -10.26 -16.69 -19.33
C PRO A 531 -8.78 -16.90 -19.67
N GLN A 532 -7.88 -16.00 -19.27
CA GLN A 532 -6.49 -16.03 -19.73
C GLN A 532 -5.64 -17.06 -19.00
N TYR A 533 -5.87 -17.29 -17.70
CA TYR A 533 -5.09 -18.19 -16.84
C TYR A 533 -3.56 -17.93 -16.89
N THR A 534 -3.14 -16.71 -17.22
CA THR A 534 -1.75 -16.24 -17.17
C THR A 534 -1.60 -15.10 -16.16
N LEU A 535 -0.35 -14.74 -15.84
CA LEU A 535 -0.04 -13.64 -14.93
C LEU A 535 -0.21 -12.25 -15.56
N ASP A 536 -0.45 -12.17 -16.88
CA ASP A 536 -0.57 -10.90 -17.58
C ASP A 536 -1.79 -10.10 -17.13
N VAL A 537 -1.61 -8.80 -17.00
CA VAL A 537 -2.67 -7.80 -16.85
C VAL A 537 -2.34 -6.69 -17.85
N ALA A 538 -2.91 -6.81 -19.04
CA ALA A 538 -2.68 -5.87 -20.12
C ALA A 538 -3.29 -4.49 -19.81
N ALA A 539 -2.72 -3.44 -20.39
CA ALA A 539 -3.36 -2.13 -20.39
C ALA A 539 -4.68 -2.22 -21.19
N GLY A 540 -5.68 -1.45 -20.79
CA GLY A 540 -6.95 -1.31 -21.51
C GLY A 540 -6.86 -0.25 -22.61
N GLU A 541 -8.01 0.18 -23.11
CA GLU A 541 -8.14 1.10 -24.26
C GLU A 541 -8.45 2.56 -23.86
N MET A 542 -8.37 2.88 -22.57
CA MET A 542 -8.67 4.24 -22.10
C MET A 542 -7.63 5.24 -22.63
N ILE A 543 -8.12 6.36 -23.16
CA ILE A 543 -7.29 7.45 -23.69
C ILE A 543 -6.57 8.15 -22.54
N ASP A 544 -5.24 8.26 -22.65
CA ASP A 544 -4.43 8.99 -21.70
C ASP A 544 -4.63 10.50 -21.83
N GLN A 545 -5.17 11.13 -20.79
CA GLN A 545 -5.43 12.58 -20.74
C GLN A 545 -4.25 13.38 -20.17
N ASN A 546 -3.10 12.75 -19.92
CA ASN A 546 -1.89 13.41 -19.44
C ASN A 546 -1.07 13.93 -20.62
N ASP A 547 -1.35 15.16 -21.04
CA ASP A 547 -0.61 15.78 -22.13
C ASP A 547 0.86 16.09 -21.75
N GLN A 548 1.71 16.18 -22.77
CA GLN A 548 3.14 16.43 -22.59
C GLN A 548 3.42 17.77 -21.90
N ALA A 549 2.59 18.79 -22.11
CA ALA A 549 2.80 20.12 -21.53
C ALA A 549 2.58 20.12 -20.01
N THR A 550 1.58 19.37 -19.54
CA THR A 550 1.27 19.16 -18.13
C THR A 550 2.40 18.39 -17.45
N LEU A 551 2.87 17.29 -18.04
CA LEU A 551 4.00 16.51 -17.52
C LEU A 551 5.28 17.35 -17.45
N GLN A 552 5.56 18.18 -18.47
CA GLN A 552 6.69 19.11 -18.46
C GLN A 552 6.55 20.20 -17.38
N SER A 553 5.33 20.70 -17.15
CA SER A 553 5.07 21.67 -16.09
C SER A 553 5.36 21.09 -14.70
N ILE A 554 4.88 19.87 -14.43
CA ILE A 554 5.17 19.13 -13.20
C ILE A 554 6.69 18.97 -13.04
N HIS A 555 7.36 18.46 -14.07
CA HIS A 555 8.81 18.26 -14.05
C HIS A 555 9.57 19.55 -13.74
N LYS A 556 9.16 20.68 -14.34
CA LYS A 556 9.77 21.99 -14.09
C LYS A 556 9.65 22.44 -12.63
N GLU A 557 8.50 22.22 -11.99
CA GLU A 557 8.35 22.54 -10.55
C GLU A 557 9.21 21.65 -9.67
N PHE A 558 9.32 20.36 -10.00
CA PHE A 558 10.25 19.44 -9.31
C PHE A 558 11.71 19.88 -9.48
N LEU A 559 12.13 20.33 -10.66
CA LEU A 559 13.49 20.86 -10.85
C LEU A 559 13.77 22.07 -9.96
N LYS A 560 12.82 23.01 -9.82
CA LYS A 560 12.97 24.13 -8.88
C LYS A 560 13.08 23.64 -7.44
N HIS A 561 12.28 22.65 -7.06
CA HIS A 561 12.34 22.03 -5.75
C HIS A 561 13.72 21.39 -5.48
N ILE A 562 14.22 20.61 -6.44
CA ILE A 562 15.53 19.96 -6.39
C ILE A 562 16.67 20.99 -6.29
N GLN A 563 16.60 22.10 -7.03
CA GLN A 563 17.57 23.20 -6.91
C GLN A 563 17.59 23.79 -5.50
N ASN A 564 16.43 23.94 -4.86
CA ASN A 564 16.32 24.43 -3.49
C ASN A 564 16.84 23.42 -2.43
N LEU A 565 16.82 22.12 -2.72
CA LEU A 565 17.44 21.11 -1.86
C LEU A 565 18.98 21.17 -1.93
N ASN A 566 19.53 21.36 -3.14
CA ASN A 566 20.97 21.45 -3.39
C ASN A 566 21.63 22.70 -2.78
N SER A 567 20.94 23.85 -2.80
CA SER A 567 21.48 25.10 -2.23
C SER A 567 21.64 25.08 -0.71
N ARG A 568 21.11 24.06 -0.02
CA ARG A 568 21.15 23.91 1.45
C ARG A 568 22.12 22.82 1.92
N THR A 569 22.59 21.98 1.01
CA THR A 569 23.55 20.90 1.27
C THR A 569 24.99 21.34 1.00
N LYS A 570 25.18 22.44 0.27
CA LYS A 570 26.40 23.25 0.25
C LYS A 570 26.32 24.29 1.35
#